data_AF-A0A9W9CIT3-F1
#
_entry.id   AF-A0A9W9CIT3-F1
#
_cell.length_a   1.000
_cell.length_b   1.000
_cell.length_c   1.000
_cell.angle_alpha   90.00
_cell.angle_beta   90.00
_cell.angle_gamma   90.00
#
_symmetry.space_group_name_H-M   'P 1'
#
loop_
_entity.id
_entity.type
_entity.pdbx_description
1 polymer ?
#
loop_
_entity_poly.entity_id
_entity_poly.type
_entity_poly.pdbx_seq_one_letter_code
_entity_poly.pdbx_strand_id
1 'polypeptide(L)'
;MASEVVLKCATCSEPATNKCGGCSSLVYCCRYCQTKDWPNHKIICRNTQLEKTLVRVTDIVQTAYFTFRENTWDTPITTIEEEGNELLIYDGDQKNNATYFVKFPIHLIKNKGVRMAVLTAWMCAEPLAFMHNLIMKLLDGSYNSHVLMGQMLILSLPLGLKVKVHEVQVNLKNIERKTTAVGPGGSRHSNWPNFVHEVLHVKSSKTGRQWLIDISGGQFGICQAFWKWEDYEAKYVERVTAKFNPSTMKILIGKLAKIPGNPTLAYELPGQAAAELDQALAKWTTNHMVLSDLIKLKDKEYEPLKRDLLRRMDEAVSNFIKRNDFTALVKTQKAYEAVNPRTSIVQVNTTNQWLKTVNLEGRRPVLASGDDEAFEEFRKNVAPGTKVLKF
;
A
#
# COMPACT_ATOMS: atom_id res chain seq x y z
N MET A 1 -3.78 -45.82 3.26
CA MET A 1 -3.61 -45.43 1.85
C MET A 1 -4.64 -44.36 1.54
N ALA A 2 -4.23 -43.14 1.21
CA ALA A 2 -5.18 -42.10 0.82
C ALA A 2 -5.69 -42.42 -0.59
N SER A 3 -7.01 -42.54 -0.76
CA SER A 3 -7.65 -42.69 -2.06
C SER A 3 -7.25 -41.50 -2.94
N GLU A 4 -6.64 -41.80 -4.08
CA GLU A 4 -6.25 -40.79 -5.06
C GLU A 4 -7.54 -40.19 -5.67
N VAL A 5 -7.75 -38.89 -5.47
CA VAL A 5 -8.94 -38.21 -5.99
C VAL A 5 -8.79 -38.07 -7.50
N VAL A 6 -9.50 -38.93 -8.24
CA VAL A 6 -9.55 -38.87 -9.71
C VAL A 6 -10.33 -37.63 -10.13
N LEU A 7 -9.62 -36.68 -10.76
CA LEU A 7 -10.25 -35.47 -11.31
C LEU A 7 -11.03 -35.82 -12.60
N LYS A 8 -12.16 -35.15 -12.82
CA LYS A 8 -13.05 -35.38 -13.96
C LYS A 8 -12.92 -34.29 -15.02
N CYS A 9 -12.93 -34.67 -16.29
CA CYS A 9 -12.88 -33.79 -17.44
C CYS A 9 -14.05 -32.80 -17.43
N ALA A 10 -13.78 -31.50 -17.55
CA ALA A 10 -14.80 -30.45 -17.53
C ALA A 10 -15.83 -30.58 -18.69
N THR A 11 -15.50 -31.30 -19.76
CA THR A 11 -16.36 -31.45 -20.95
C THR A 11 -17.16 -32.75 -21.01
N CYS A 12 -16.57 -33.90 -20.65
CA CYS A 12 -17.21 -35.22 -20.79
C CYS A 12 -17.30 -36.01 -19.48
N SER A 13 -16.82 -35.45 -18.36
CA SER A 13 -16.80 -36.09 -17.03
C SER A 13 -15.94 -37.34 -16.86
N GLU A 14 -15.27 -37.80 -17.92
CA GLU A 14 -14.28 -38.89 -17.86
C GLU A 14 -13.05 -38.54 -17.00
N PRO A 15 -12.32 -39.52 -16.44
CA PRO A 15 -11.06 -39.28 -15.75
C PRO A 15 -10.09 -38.41 -16.55
N ALA A 16 -9.51 -37.41 -15.90
CA ALA A 16 -8.68 -36.40 -16.55
C ALA A 16 -7.49 -35.98 -15.68
N THR A 17 -6.35 -35.79 -16.32
CA THR A 17 -5.10 -35.33 -15.68
C THR A 17 -4.53 -34.06 -16.31
N ASN A 18 -4.95 -33.71 -17.53
CA ASN A 18 -4.39 -32.56 -18.25
C ASN A 18 -5.03 -31.25 -17.77
N LYS A 19 -4.30 -30.48 -16.98
CA LYS A 19 -4.72 -29.15 -16.53
C LYS A 19 -4.68 -28.14 -17.68
N CYS A 20 -5.60 -27.18 -17.66
CA CYS A 20 -5.54 -26.04 -18.57
C CYS A 20 -4.20 -25.29 -18.39
N GLY A 21 -3.38 -25.22 -19.43
CA GLY A 21 -2.05 -24.57 -19.35
C GLY A 21 -2.07 -23.08 -19.01
N GLY A 22 -3.22 -22.41 -19.14
CA GLY A 22 -3.40 -21.01 -18.77
C GLY A 22 -3.73 -20.82 -17.29
N CYS A 23 -4.88 -21.31 -16.84
CA CYS A 23 -5.39 -21.06 -15.49
C CYS A 23 -5.17 -22.22 -14.50
N SER A 24 -4.88 -23.43 -14.99
CA SER A 24 -4.78 -24.68 -14.21
C SER A 24 -6.00 -25.05 -13.35
N SER A 25 -7.15 -24.36 -13.50
CA SER A 25 -8.34 -24.57 -12.69
C SER A 25 -9.27 -25.67 -13.20
N LEU A 26 -9.23 -25.96 -14.51
CA LEU A 26 -9.97 -27.07 -15.12
C LEU A 26 -9.01 -28.15 -15.62
N VAL A 27 -9.49 -29.40 -15.60
CA VAL A 27 -8.81 -30.55 -16.20
C VAL A 27 -9.61 -31.09 -17.38
N TYR A 28 -8.90 -31.65 -18.35
CA TYR A 28 -9.46 -32.26 -19.55
C TYR A 28 -8.82 -33.62 -19.79
N CYS A 29 -9.58 -34.58 -20.32
CA CYS A 29 -9.01 -35.88 -20.71
C CYS A 29 -8.10 -35.74 -21.94
N CYS A 30 -8.40 -34.80 -22.84
CA CYS A 30 -7.64 -34.56 -24.06
C CYS A 30 -7.79 -33.12 -24.59
N ARG A 31 -6.96 -32.77 -25.59
CA ARG A 31 -6.98 -31.46 -26.26
C ARG A 31 -8.32 -31.17 -26.94
N TYR A 32 -8.98 -32.18 -27.50
CA TYR A 32 -10.28 -32.02 -28.15
C TYR A 32 -11.34 -31.48 -27.18
N CYS A 33 -11.46 -32.06 -25.98
CA CYS A 33 -12.38 -31.59 -24.95
C CYS A 33 -12.06 -30.15 -24.52
N GLN A 34 -10.77 -29.81 -24.34
CA GLN A 34 -10.36 -28.43 -24.03
C GLN A 34 -10.76 -27.45 -25.14
N THR A 35 -10.54 -27.79 -26.41
CA THR A 35 -10.92 -26.92 -27.54
C THR A 35 -12.43 -26.77 -27.65
N LYS A 36 -13.19 -27.85 -27.40
CA LYS A 36 -14.66 -27.82 -27.39
C LYS A 36 -15.22 -26.91 -26.28
N ASP A 37 -14.61 -26.92 -25.10
CA ASP A 37 -15.02 -26.07 -23.97
C ASP A 37 -14.47 -24.64 -24.05
N TRP A 38 -13.49 -24.38 -24.92
CA TRP A 38 -12.79 -23.09 -25.00
C TRP A 38 -13.71 -21.86 -25.13
N PRO A 39 -14.78 -21.84 -25.96
CA PRO A 39 -15.68 -20.69 -26.05
C PRO A 39 -16.26 -20.27 -24.70
N ASN A 40 -16.60 -21.23 -23.83
CA ASN A 40 -17.15 -21.00 -22.49
C ASN A 40 -16.03 -20.71 -21.48
N HIS A 41 -14.95 -21.47 -21.54
CA HIS A 41 -13.85 -21.39 -20.58
C HIS A 41 -13.01 -20.11 -20.74
N LYS A 42 -12.85 -19.58 -21.95
CA LYS A 42 -11.90 -18.50 -22.28
C LYS A 42 -12.01 -17.27 -21.36
N ILE A 43 -13.22 -16.87 -20.98
CA ILE A 43 -13.44 -15.71 -20.10
C ILE A 43 -13.00 -16.02 -18.68
N ILE A 44 -13.41 -17.18 -18.15
CA ILE A 44 -13.05 -17.66 -16.81
C ILE A 44 -11.54 -17.86 -16.70
N CYS A 45 -10.93 -18.48 -17.71
CA CYS A 45 -9.49 -18.70 -17.82
C CYS A 45 -8.71 -17.40 -17.71
N ARG A 46 -9.12 -16.37 -18.45
CA ARG A 46 -8.48 -15.04 -18.43
C ARG A 46 -8.61 -14.34 -17.09
N ASN A 47 -9.78 -14.41 -16.46
CA ASN A 47 -9.98 -13.82 -15.14
C ASN A 47 -9.14 -14.54 -14.07
N THR A 48 -9.08 -15.87 -14.14
CA THR A 48 -8.26 -16.68 -13.21
C THR A 48 -6.77 -16.37 -13.37
N GLN A 49 -6.30 -16.21 -14.61
CA GLN A 49 -4.92 -15.77 -14.87
C GLN A 49 -4.66 -14.37 -14.35
N LEU A 50 -5.59 -13.43 -14.55
CA LEU A 50 -5.47 -12.08 -14.03
C LEU A 50 -5.42 -12.09 -12.50
N GLU A 51 -6.28 -12.87 -11.84
CA GLU A 51 -6.26 -13.08 -10.39
C GLU A 51 -4.91 -13.62 -9.91
N LYS A 52 -4.39 -14.69 -10.54
CA LYS A 52 -3.05 -15.23 -10.21
C LYS A 52 -1.97 -14.15 -10.30
N THR A 53 -2.03 -13.34 -11.35
CA THR A 53 -1.07 -12.26 -11.56
C THR A 53 -1.23 -11.15 -10.52
N LEU A 54 -2.46 -10.75 -10.17
CA LEU A 54 -2.71 -9.76 -9.12
C LEU A 54 -2.27 -10.25 -7.74
N VAL A 55 -2.43 -11.54 -7.42
CA VAL A 55 -1.87 -12.13 -6.18
C VAL A 55 -0.36 -11.93 -6.12
N ARG A 56 0.35 -12.15 -7.24
CA ARG A 56 1.81 -11.92 -7.32
C ARG A 56 2.17 -10.44 -7.18
N VAL A 57 1.38 -9.53 -7.73
CA VAL A 57 1.56 -8.08 -7.53
C VAL A 57 1.43 -7.75 -6.04
N THR A 58 0.35 -8.20 -5.40
CA THR A 58 0.10 -7.98 -3.97
C THR A 58 1.24 -8.50 -3.11
N ASP A 59 1.70 -9.71 -3.36
CA ASP A 59 2.77 -10.36 -2.61
C ASP A 59 4.11 -9.62 -2.74
N ILE A 60 4.50 -9.22 -3.96
CA ILE A 60 5.71 -8.39 -4.18
C ILE A 60 5.58 -7.06 -3.43
N VAL A 61 4.47 -6.34 -3.62
CA VAL A 61 4.30 -4.99 -3.08
C VAL A 61 4.24 -5.01 -1.55
N GLN A 62 3.50 -5.93 -0.96
CA GLN A 62 3.41 -6.04 0.50
C GLN A 62 4.75 -6.45 1.12
N THR A 63 5.45 -7.41 0.52
CA THR A 63 6.77 -7.81 1.01
C THR A 63 7.75 -6.63 0.93
N ALA A 64 7.80 -5.94 -0.22
CA ALA A 64 8.64 -4.75 -0.40
C ALA A 64 8.32 -3.66 0.63
N TYR A 65 7.03 -3.36 0.87
CA TYR A 65 6.64 -2.34 1.83
C TYR A 65 7.01 -2.71 3.27
N PHE A 66 6.82 -3.97 3.68
CA PHE A 66 7.20 -4.39 5.03
C PHE A 66 8.71 -4.33 5.27
N THR A 67 9.51 -4.77 4.30
CA THR A 67 10.96 -4.63 4.37
C THR A 67 11.40 -3.16 4.35
N PHE A 68 10.75 -2.33 3.52
CA PHE A 68 10.96 -0.89 3.52
C PHE A 68 10.66 -0.27 4.90
N ARG A 69 9.54 -0.63 5.54
CA ARG A 69 9.18 -0.12 6.87
C ARG A 69 10.09 -0.61 7.98
N GLU A 70 10.59 -1.84 7.90
CA GLU A 70 11.61 -2.31 8.86
C GLU A 70 12.91 -1.51 8.76
N ASN A 71 13.34 -1.16 7.54
CA ASN A 71 14.55 -0.35 7.34
C ASN A 71 14.35 1.13 7.68
N THR A 72 13.14 1.66 7.47
CA THR A 72 12.79 3.07 7.72
C THR A 72 12.08 3.26 9.05
N TRP A 73 12.24 2.31 9.98
CA TRP A 73 11.55 2.34 11.25
C TRP A 73 12.04 3.51 12.12
N ASP A 74 11.12 4.28 12.67
CA ASP A 74 11.39 5.56 13.32
C ASP A 74 10.66 5.75 14.66
N THR A 75 9.87 4.76 15.09
CA THR A 75 9.15 4.81 16.37
C THR A 75 9.78 3.84 17.37
N PRO A 76 10.37 4.33 18.46
CA PRO A 76 10.83 3.46 19.55
C PRO A 76 9.61 2.79 20.15
N ILE A 77 9.63 1.47 20.27
CA ILE A 77 8.58 0.73 20.99
C ILE A 77 9.24 0.09 22.20
N THR A 78 8.65 0.30 23.37
CA THR A 78 9.12 -0.28 24.63
C THR A 78 8.46 -1.61 24.91
N THR A 79 7.15 -1.70 24.66
CA THR A 79 6.33 -2.87 24.96
C THR A 79 5.24 -3.08 23.91
N ILE A 80 4.87 -4.34 23.67
CA ILE A 80 3.71 -4.73 22.87
C ILE A 80 2.86 -5.71 23.68
N GLU A 81 1.60 -5.37 23.91
CA GLU A 81 0.66 -6.20 24.67
C GLU A 81 -0.55 -6.57 23.81
N GLU A 82 -1.06 -7.79 24.00
CA GLU A 82 -2.26 -8.27 23.33
C GLU A 82 -3.33 -8.47 24.40
N GLU A 83 -4.39 -7.64 24.35
CA GLU A 83 -5.52 -7.66 25.29
C GLU A 83 -6.80 -8.01 24.51
N GLY A 84 -7.16 -9.30 24.49
CA GLY A 84 -8.31 -9.76 23.72
C GLY A 84 -8.16 -9.47 22.23
N ASN A 85 -9.00 -8.59 21.68
CA ASN A 85 -8.94 -8.14 20.28
C ASN A 85 -8.19 -6.81 20.10
N GLU A 86 -7.50 -6.31 21.13
CA GLU A 86 -6.72 -5.08 21.07
C GLU A 86 -5.22 -5.39 21.13
N LEU A 87 -4.46 -4.70 20.27
CA LEU A 87 -2.99 -4.68 20.30
C LEU A 87 -2.55 -3.31 20.82
N LEU A 88 -1.89 -3.30 21.96
CA LEU A 88 -1.31 -2.11 22.58
C LEU A 88 0.15 -1.99 22.17
N ILE A 89 0.53 -0.86 21.58
CA ILE A 89 1.89 -0.52 21.20
C ILE A 89 2.34 0.64 22.09
N TYR A 90 3.30 0.41 22.97
CA TYR A 90 3.80 1.41 23.91
C TYR A 90 4.99 2.15 23.30
N ASP A 91 4.79 3.42 22.99
CA ASP A 91 5.81 4.27 22.39
C ASP A 91 6.88 4.63 23.42
N GLY A 92 8.14 4.58 22.99
CA GLY A 92 9.27 5.11 23.73
C GLY A 92 9.54 6.59 23.44
N ASP A 93 10.62 7.09 24.01
CA ASP A 93 10.98 8.51 23.88
C ASP A 93 11.76 8.79 22.58
N GLN A 94 11.03 9.18 21.53
CA GLN A 94 11.64 9.61 20.27
C GLN A 94 12.29 11.00 20.35
N LYS A 95 11.94 11.84 21.35
CA LYS A 95 12.46 13.21 21.43
C LYS A 95 13.95 13.21 21.75
N ASN A 96 14.38 12.27 22.58
CA ASN A 96 15.75 12.16 23.09
C ASN A 96 16.61 11.16 22.30
N ASN A 97 16.11 10.58 21.21
CA ASN A 97 16.91 9.69 20.38
C ASN A 97 18.01 10.42 19.60
N ALA A 98 19.20 9.82 19.61
CA ALA A 98 20.38 10.32 18.90
C ALA A 98 20.25 10.18 17.38
N THR A 99 19.53 9.16 16.90
CA THR A 99 19.27 8.90 15.48
C THR A 99 17.78 9.00 15.19
N TYR A 100 17.41 9.43 13.98
CA TYR A 100 16.00 9.46 13.56
C TYR A 100 15.43 8.04 13.40
N PHE A 101 16.07 7.26 12.54
CA PHE A 101 15.73 5.86 12.34
C PHE A 101 16.29 5.03 13.50
N VAL A 102 15.46 4.12 13.99
CA VAL A 102 15.76 3.17 15.05
C VAL A 102 15.53 1.76 14.54
N LYS A 103 16.11 0.75 15.19
CA LYS A 103 15.91 -0.64 14.75
C LYS A 103 14.46 -1.06 14.99
N PHE A 104 13.86 -1.72 14.00
CA PHE A 104 12.57 -2.38 14.18
C PHE A 104 12.63 -3.36 15.37
N PRO A 105 11.68 -3.32 16.32
CA PRO A 105 11.73 -4.07 17.58
C PRO A 105 11.32 -5.53 17.39
N ILE A 106 12.04 -6.27 16.55
CA ILE A 106 11.72 -7.67 16.19
C ILE A 106 11.61 -8.60 17.40
N HIS A 107 12.34 -8.31 18.48
CA HIS A 107 12.31 -9.07 19.72
C HIS A 107 10.97 -8.98 20.49
N LEU A 108 10.14 -7.96 20.19
CA LEU A 108 8.79 -7.81 20.77
C LEU A 108 7.70 -8.49 19.92
N ILE A 109 8.06 -8.99 18.73
CA ILE A 109 7.10 -9.50 17.75
C ILE A 109 6.84 -10.99 18.00
N LYS A 110 5.63 -11.29 18.51
CA LYS A 110 5.23 -12.68 18.87
C LYS A 110 4.85 -13.54 17.66
N ASN A 111 4.28 -12.94 16.62
CA ASN A 111 3.81 -13.67 15.44
C ASN A 111 3.70 -12.73 14.22
N LYS A 112 3.41 -13.33 13.05
CA LYS A 112 3.26 -12.59 11.78
C LYS A 112 2.14 -11.54 11.83
N GLY A 113 1.01 -11.82 12.48
CA GLY A 113 -0.10 -10.88 12.60
C GLY A 113 0.26 -9.63 13.41
N VAL A 114 0.96 -9.81 14.54
CA VAL A 114 1.53 -8.70 15.33
C VAL A 114 2.54 -7.91 14.50
N ARG A 115 3.45 -8.60 13.77
CA ARG A 115 4.42 -7.92 12.89
C ARG A 115 3.72 -7.02 11.88
N MET A 116 2.69 -7.53 11.21
CA MET A 116 1.93 -6.78 10.21
C MET A 116 1.21 -5.59 10.83
N ALA A 117 0.56 -5.78 11.98
CA ALA A 117 -0.14 -4.70 12.69
C ALA A 117 0.82 -3.56 13.06
N VAL A 118 1.97 -3.88 13.67
CA VAL A 118 2.97 -2.89 14.08
C VAL A 118 3.54 -2.14 12.87
N LEU A 119 3.91 -2.86 11.80
CA LEU A 119 4.49 -2.23 10.60
C LEU A 119 3.52 -1.30 9.85
N THR A 120 2.21 -1.43 10.08
CA THR A 120 1.19 -0.74 9.28
C THR A 120 0.31 0.20 10.09
N ALA A 121 0.52 0.31 11.40
CA ALA A 121 -0.33 1.09 12.30
C ALA A 121 -0.33 2.58 11.91
N TRP A 122 -1.51 3.10 11.51
CA TRP A 122 -1.73 4.46 10.99
C TRP A 122 -0.98 4.79 9.69
N MET A 123 -0.47 3.78 8.98
CA MET A 123 0.34 3.97 7.78
C MET A 123 -0.38 3.59 6.48
N CYS A 124 -1.72 3.58 6.43
CA CYS A 124 -2.43 3.02 5.27
C CYS A 124 -2.24 3.80 3.95
N ALA A 125 -1.96 5.10 3.99
CA ALA A 125 -1.61 5.88 2.80
C ALA A 125 -0.18 5.63 2.30
N GLU A 126 0.77 5.31 3.19
CA GLU A 126 2.18 5.14 2.84
C GLU A 126 2.47 4.07 1.79
N PRO A 127 1.94 2.84 1.85
CA PRO A 127 2.25 1.83 0.84
C PRO A 127 1.75 2.26 -0.54
N LEU A 128 0.65 3.00 -0.63
CA LEU A 128 0.13 3.51 -1.90
C LEU A 128 1.03 4.61 -2.48
N ALA A 129 1.66 5.41 -1.60
CA ALA A 129 2.58 6.47 -1.98
C ALA A 129 3.99 5.96 -2.33
N PHE A 130 4.64 5.26 -1.39
CA PHE A 130 6.03 4.84 -1.51
C PHE A 130 6.22 3.64 -2.43
N MET A 131 5.21 2.79 -2.60
CA MET A 131 5.26 1.69 -3.57
C MET A 131 4.57 2.04 -4.90
N HIS A 132 4.16 3.29 -5.11
CA HIS A 132 3.41 3.69 -6.31
C HIS A 132 4.07 3.23 -7.61
N ASN A 133 5.36 3.52 -7.79
CA ASN A 133 6.06 3.17 -9.03
C ASN A 133 6.19 1.66 -9.23
N LEU A 134 6.41 0.91 -8.15
CA LEU A 134 6.40 -0.55 -8.17
C LEU A 134 5.03 -1.10 -8.58
N ILE A 135 3.96 -0.63 -7.93
CA ILE A 135 2.57 -1.00 -8.23
C ILE A 135 2.26 -0.72 -9.71
N MET A 136 2.54 0.50 -10.18
CA MET A 136 2.22 0.90 -11.56
C MET A 136 3.05 0.14 -12.59
N LYS A 137 4.35 -0.10 -12.35
CA LYS A 137 5.19 -0.88 -13.27
C LYS A 137 4.78 -2.36 -13.33
N LEU A 138 4.31 -2.93 -12.22
CA LEU A 138 3.76 -4.29 -12.19
C LEU A 138 2.42 -4.37 -12.94
N LEU A 139 1.51 -3.41 -12.74
CA LEU A 139 0.16 -3.45 -13.30
C LEU A 139 0.09 -3.02 -14.77
N ASP A 140 0.79 -1.94 -15.14
CA ASP A 140 0.60 -1.27 -16.43
C ASP A 140 1.58 -1.75 -17.51
N GLY A 141 2.76 -2.25 -17.15
CA GLY A 141 3.80 -2.63 -18.14
C GLY A 141 4.28 -1.50 -19.07
N SER A 142 3.64 -0.32 -19.03
CA SER A 142 3.88 0.84 -19.89
C SER A 142 4.19 2.12 -19.13
N TYR A 143 4.74 2.03 -17.90
CA TYR A 143 5.34 3.21 -17.28
C TYR A 143 6.72 3.49 -17.90
N ASN A 144 6.70 3.89 -19.17
CA ASN A 144 7.68 4.81 -19.73
C ASN A 144 7.33 6.17 -19.14
N SER A 145 8.13 6.61 -18.17
CA SER A 145 8.18 8.03 -17.85
C SER A 145 8.37 8.78 -19.16
N HIS A 146 7.51 9.75 -19.43
CA HIS A 146 7.75 10.78 -20.43
C HIS A 146 9.05 11.53 -20.04
N VAL A 147 10.19 10.95 -20.42
CA VAL A 147 11.45 11.64 -20.61
C VAL A 147 11.76 11.47 -22.08
N LEU A 148 11.67 12.59 -22.77
CA LEU A 148 12.09 12.85 -24.14
C LEU A 148 13.26 11.96 -24.58
N MET A 149 13.01 11.00 -25.48
CA MET A 149 13.95 10.73 -26.57
C MET A 149 13.14 10.53 -27.84
N GLY A 150 13.50 11.34 -28.85
CA GLY A 150 12.74 11.55 -30.06
C GLY A 150 12.55 10.30 -30.90
N GLN A 151 11.44 10.31 -31.64
CA GLN A 151 11.26 9.58 -32.90
C GLN A 151 11.72 8.12 -32.88
N MET A 152 11.03 7.29 -32.11
CA MET A 152 10.87 5.90 -32.54
C MET A 152 9.47 5.42 -32.18
N LEU A 153 8.61 5.39 -33.20
CA LEU A 153 7.26 4.86 -33.13
C LEU A 153 7.34 3.33 -33.05
N ILE A 154 7.80 2.80 -31.91
CA ILE A 154 7.62 1.39 -31.61
C ILE A 154 6.11 1.24 -31.36
N LEU A 155 5.46 0.43 -32.20
CA LEU A 155 4.09 -0.05 -32.01
C LEU A 155 3.97 -0.63 -30.60
N SER A 156 3.61 0.23 -29.65
CA SER A 156 3.48 -0.12 -28.23
C SER A 156 2.22 -0.96 -28.10
N LEU A 157 2.37 -2.27 -28.34
CA LEU A 157 1.36 -3.25 -27.97
C LEU A 157 1.11 -3.05 -26.47
N PRO A 158 -0.15 -2.94 -26.03
CA PRO A 158 -0.43 -2.69 -24.64
C PRO A 158 -0.14 -3.96 -23.85
N LEU A 159 1.08 -4.07 -23.34
CA LEU A 159 1.65 -5.22 -22.64
C LEU A 159 1.21 -5.30 -21.16
N GLY A 160 0.52 -4.27 -20.66
CA GLY A 160 -0.04 -4.20 -19.31
C GLY A 160 -1.20 -5.12 -19.01
N LEU A 161 -1.45 -5.33 -17.73
CA LEU A 161 -2.71 -5.90 -17.25
C LEU A 161 -3.80 -4.90 -17.61
N LYS A 162 -4.77 -5.30 -18.43
CA LYS A 162 -5.89 -4.44 -18.85
C LYS A 162 -6.84 -4.17 -17.68
N VAL A 163 -6.40 -3.36 -16.72
CA VAL A 163 -7.10 -3.01 -15.49
C VAL A 163 -7.18 -1.49 -15.31
N LYS A 164 -8.19 -1.05 -14.56
CA LYS A 164 -8.31 0.30 -14.00
C LYS A 164 -8.01 0.24 -12.52
N VAL A 165 -7.26 1.20 -12.01
CA VAL A 165 -6.79 1.24 -10.63
C VAL A 165 -7.30 2.53 -9.98
N HIS A 166 -7.73 2.46 -8.73
CA HIS A 166 -8.09 3.62 -7.92
C HIS A 166 -7.56 3.43 -6.51
N GLU A 167 -7.15 4.53 -5.87
CA GLU A 167 -6.91 4.57 -4.43
C GLU A 167 -8.26 4.88 -3.77
N VAL A 168 -8.67 4.10 -2.78
CA VAL A 168 -10.00 4.17 -2.17
C VAL A 168 -9.87 4.32 -0.67
N GLN A 169 -10.68 5.21 -0.11
CA GLN A 169 -10.85 5.35 1.34
C GLN A 169 -12.13 4.65 1.78
N VAL A 170 -12.01 3.83 2.83
CA VAL A 170 -13.13 3.08 3.40
C VAL A 170 -13.22 3.28 4.91
N ASN A 171 -14.44 3.36 5.43
CA ASN A 171 -14.71 3.12 6.84
C ASN A 171 -14.93 1.63 7.04
N LEU A 172 -14.38 1.07 8.13
CA LEU A 172 -14.51 -0.34 8.46
C LEU A 172 -15.59 -0.56 9.55
N LYS A 173 -16.53 -1.48 9.30
CA LYS A 173 -17.57 -1.88 10.26
C LYS A 173 -17.15 -3.03 11.18
N ASN A 174 -16.42 -4.00 10.63
CA ASN A 174 -15.94 -5.18 11.35
C ASN A 174 -14.43 -5.19 11.24
N ILE A 175 -13.73 -5.39 12.36
CA ILE A 175 -12.28 -5.57 12.39
C ILE A 175 -11.95 -6.78 13.24
N GLU A 176 -10.88 -7.48 12.89
CA GLU A 176 -10.43 -8.66 13.65
C GLU A 176 -9.59 -8.23 14.87
N ARG A 177 -8.96 -7.06 14.78
CA ARG A 177 -8.12 -6.49 15.83
C ARG A 177 -8.09 -4.97 15.77
N LYS A 178 -8.23 -4.31 16.91
CA LYS A 178 -7.97 -2.87 17.08
C LYS A 178 -6.50 -2.67 17.44
N THR A 179 -5.85 -1.67 16.87
CA THR A 179 -4.47 -1.29 17.26
C THR A 179 -4.51 0.06 17.98
N THR A 180 -3.83 0.14 19.12
CA THR A 180 -3.79 1.33 19.97
C THR A 180 -2.36 1.68 20.33
N ALA A 181 -1.95 2.91 20.02
CA ALA A 181 -0.68 3.47 20.45
C ALA A 181 -0.87 4.07 21.85
N VAL A 182 0.07 3.79 22.74
CA VAL A 182 0.11 4.28 24.12
C VAL A 182 1.36 5.14 24.27
N GLY A 183 1.18 6.46 24.37
CA GLY A 183 2.28 7.40 24.52
C GLY A 183 2.89 7.37 25.94
N PRO A 184 4.09 7.95 26.14
CA PRO A 184 4.79 7.93 27.43
C PRO A 184 4.01 8.49 28.64
N GLY A 185 2.99 9.33 28.41
CA GLY A 185 2.09 9.85 29.44
C GLY A 185 0.81 9.04 29.65
N GLY A 186 0.70 7.85 29.05
CA GLY A 186 -0.51 7.00 29.08
C GLY A 186 -1.61 7.42 28.11
N SER A 187 -1.39 8.43 27.26
CA SER A 187 -2.35 8.83 26.23
C SER A 187 -2.56 7.71 25.22
N ARG A 188 -3.82 7.34 24.96
CA ARG A 188 -4.18 6.27 24.03
C ARG A 188 -4.75 6.83 22.74
N HIS A 189 -4.28 6.32 21.61
CA HIS A 189 -4.83 6.63 20.29
C HIS A 189 -5.12 5.32 19.57
N SER A 190 -6.40 5.07 19.25
CA SER A 190 -6.84 3.84 18.58
C SER A 190 -7.19 4.09 17.12
N ASN A 191 -6.91 3.12 16.25
CA ASN A 191 -7.26 3.19 14.84
C ASN A 191 -8.72 2.81 14.54
N TRP A 192 -9.57 2.57 15.54
CA TRP A 192 -10.97 2.20 15.33
C TRP A 192 -11.84 2.79 16.46
N PRO A 193 -13.09 3.23 16.21
CA PRO A 193 -13.89 3.09 14.97
C PRO A 193 -13.71 4.18 13.91
N ASN A 194 -13.01 5.28 14.23
CA ASN A 194 -13.11 6.51 13.44
C ASN A 194 -11.97 6.72 12.43
N PHE A 195 -11.10 5.73 12.22
CA PHE A 195 -10.01 5.86 11.27
C PHE A 195 -10.46 5.42 9.87
N VAL A 196 -10.20 6.28 8.90
CA VAL A 196 -10.42 5.99 7.48
C VAL A 196 -9.23 5.16 7.00
N HIS A 197 -9.51 4.05 6.32
CA HIS A 197 -8.49 3.14 5.78
C HIS A 197 -8.30 3.34 4.28
N GLU A 198 -7.06 3.44 3.82
CA GLU A 198 -6.73 3.48 2.39
C GLU A 198 -6.40 2.10 1.83
N VAL A 199 -7.01 1.77 0.69
CA VAL A 199 -6.83 0.51 -0.04
C VAL A 199 -6.71 0.76 -1.55
N LEU A 200 -6.16 -0.21 -2.28
CA LEU A 200 -6.06 -0.13 -3.74
C LEU A 200 -7.18 -0.98 -4.39
N HIS A 201 -8.08 -0.33 -5.10
CA HIS A 201 -9.16 -0.98 -5.83
C HIS A 201 -8.79 -1.19 -7.31
N VAL A 202 -8.92 -2.43 -7.79
CA VAL A 202 -8.52 -2.86 -9.14
C VAL A 202 -9.73 -3.42 -9.88
N LYS A 203 -10.01 -2.93 -11.09
CA LYS A 203 -11.12 -3.37 -11.93
C LYS A 203 -10.64 -3.86 -13.28
N SER A 204 -11.04 -5.04 -13.72
CA SER A 204 -10.77 -5.51 -15.09
C SER A 204 -11.46 -4.60 -16.10
N SER A 205 -10.69 -4.05 -17.04
CA SER A 205 -11.23 -3.26 -18.15
C SER A 205 -12.03 -4.11 -19.13
N LYS A 206 -11.85 -5.44 -19.09
CA LYS A 206 -12.49 -6.38 -20.03
C LYS A 206 -13.76 -6.99 -19.47
N THR A 207 -13.73 -7.45 -18.23
CA THR A 207 -14.82 -8.22 -17.62
C THR A 207 -15.57 -7.46 -16.55
N GLY A 208 -15.05 -6.29 -16.13
CA GLY A 208 -15.64 -5.50 -15.05
C GLY A 208 -15.46 -6.08 -13.66
N ARG A 209 -14.86 -7.28 -13.51
CA ARG A 209 -14.54 -7.88 -12.21
C ARG A 209 -13.64 -6.97 -11.38
N GLN A 210 -13.84 -7.02 -10.07
CA GLN A 210 -13.25 -6.08 -9.12
C GLN A 210 -12.52 -6.83 -8.00
N TRP A 211 -11.36 -6.32 -7.65
CA TRP A 211 -10.48 -6.83 -6.61
C TRP A 211 -9.98 -5.66 -5.76
N LEU A 212 -9.47 -6.01 -4.59
CA LEU A 212 -8.89 -5.09 -3.65
C LEU A 212 -7.54 -5.61 -3.18
N ILE A 213 -6.58 -4.69 -3.09
CA ILE A 213 -5.26 -4.93 -2.54
C ILE A 213 -5.13 -4.07 -1.27
N ASP A 214 -5.09 -4.74 -0.12
CA ASP A 214 -4.96 -4.17 1.21
C ASP A 214 -3.55 -4.45 1.75
N ILE A 215 -2.61 -3.56 1.45
CA ILE A 215 -1.20 -3.74 1.83
C ILE A 215 -1.04 -3.58 3.36
N SER A 216 -1.85 -2.70 3.95
CA SER A 216 -1.77 -2.22 5.33
C SER A 216 -2.88 -2.75 6.25
N GLY A 217 -3.71 -3.70 5.79
CA GLY A 217 -4.83 -4.26 6.55
C GLY A 217 -4.44 -4.93 7.87
N GLY A 218 -3.15 -5.26 8.03
CA GLY A 218 -2.57 -5.77 9.28
C GLY A 218 -2.90 -4.90 10.50
N GLN A 219 -3.02 -3.57 10.34
CA GLN A 219 -3.39 -2.66 11.42
C GLN A 219 -4.76 -2.95 12.03
N PHE A 220 -5.63 -3.65 11.29
CA PHE A 220 -6.97 -4.08 11.70
C PHE A 220 -7.09 -5.59 11.94
N GLY A 221 -5.96 -6.30 11.94
CA GLY A 221 -5.92 -7.77 11.96
C GLY A 221 -6.19 -8.44 10.61
N ILE A 222 -6.47 -7.68 9.54
CA ILE A 222 -6.76 -8.20 8.21
C ILE A 222 -5.44 -8.61 7.55
N CYS A 223 -4.99 -9.85 7.81
CA CYS A 223 -3.68 -10.33 7.38
C CYS A 223 -3.63 -10.80 5.92
N GLN A 224 -4.78 -10.96 5.25
CA GLN A 224 -4.85 -11.25 3.82
C GLN A 224 -4.84 -9.94 3.04
N ALA A 225 -3.94 -9.81 2.07
CA ALA A 225 -3.77 -8.58 1.32
C ALA A 225 -4.51 -8.53 -0.01
N PHE A 226 -4.88 -9.67 -0.61
CA PHE A 226 -5.61 -9.73 -1.88
C PHE A 226 -7.02 -10.23 -1.67
N TRP A 227 -8.01 -9.51 -2.19
CA TRP A 227 -9.42 -9.85 -2.04
C TRP A 227 -10.18 -9.67 -3.36
N LYS A 228 -11.25 -10.44 -3.52
CA LYS A 228 -12.34 -9.98 -4.38
C LYS A 228 -13.02 -8.82 -3.68
N TRP A 229 -13.40 -7.80 -4.44
CA TRP A 229 -14.03 -6.60 -3.87
C TRP A 229 -15.32 -6.94 -3.10
N GLU A 230 -16.19 -7.78 -3.67
CA GLU A 230 -17.46 -8.18 -3.06
C GLU A 230 -17.30 -8.83 -1.68
N ASP A 231 -16.29 -9.70 -1.53
CA ASP A 231 -16.01 -10.39 -0.26
C ASP A 231 -15.50 -9.41 0.80
N TYR A 232 -14.58 -8.52 0.42
CA TYR A 232 -14.02 -7.52 1.34
C TYR A 232 -15.08 -6.48 1.74
N GLU A 233 -15.87 -6.01 0.78
CA GLU A 233 -16.93 -5.03 1.00
C GLU A 233 -17.99 -5.59 1.95
N ALA A 234 -18.47 -6.81 1.69
CA ALA A 234 -19.45 -7.47 2.53
C ALA A 234 -18.93 -7.65 3.96
N LYS A 235 -17.69 -8.11 4.11
CA LYS A 235 -17.11 -8.46 5.42
C LYS A 235 -16.71 -7.23 6.24
N TYR A 236 -15.98 -6.28 5.64
CA TYR A 236 -15.26 -5.26 6.39
C TYR A 236 -15.73 -3.83 6.12
N VAL A 237 -16.27 -3.51 4.94
CA VAL A 237 -16.58 -2.13 4.57
C VAL A 237 -17.95 -1.71 5.11
N GLU A 238 -17.95 -0.60 5.86
CA GLU A 238 -19.15 0.14 6.22
C GLU A 238 -19.59 1.03 5.07
N ARG A 239 -18.66 1.85 4.56
CA ARG A 239 -18.87 2.75 3.42
C ARG A 239 -17.54 3.09 2.75
N VAL A 240 -17.61 3.34 1.45
CA VAL A 240 -16.57 4.04 0.70
C VAL A 240 -16.73 5.54 0.94
N THR A 241 -15.70 6.22 1.45
CA THR A 241 -15.75 7.65 1.77
C THR A 241 -15.15 8.51 0.65
N ALA A 242 -14.17 7.98 -0.08
CA ALA A 242 -13.59 8.65 -1.23
C ALA A 242 -12.93 7.68 -2.20
N LYS A 243 -12.77 8.16 -3.43
CA LYS A 243 -12.07 7.45 -4.50
C LYS A 243 -11.21 8.43 -5.26
N PHE A 244 -9.97 8.04 -5.52
CA PHE A 244 -8.97 8.90 -6.13
C PHE A 244 -8.33 8.25 -7.36
N ASN A 245 -7.71 9.09 -8.18
CA ASN A 245 -6.84 8.61 -9.23
C ASN A 245 -5.60 7.92 -8.62
N PRO A 246 -4.97 6.97 -9.34
CA PRO A 246 -3.66 6.49 -8.94
C PRO A 246 -2.68 7.66 -8.77
N SER A 247 -1.79 7.59 -7.79
CA SER A 247 -0.79 8.60 -7.40
C SER A 247 -1.28 9.70 -6.45
N THR A 248 -2.56 9.75 -6.10
CA THR A 248 -3.06 10.81 -5.19
C THR A 248 -2.35 10.75 -3.83
N MET A 249 -2.16 9.57 -3.24
CA MET A 249 -1.40 9.42 -1.99
C MET A 249 0.08 9.76 -2.17
N LYS A 250 0.69 9.41 -3.31
CA LYS A 250 2.07 9.81 -3.63
C LYS A 250 2.22 11.34 -3.67
N ILE A 251 1.27 12.03 -4.31
CA ILE A 251 1.25 13.49 -4.39
C ILE A 251 1.02 14.11 -3.01
N LEU A 252 0.09 13.55 -2.22
CA LEU A 252 -0.18 14.00 -0.86
C LEU A 252 1.07 13.93 0.01
N ILE A 253 1.68 12.76 0.12
CA ILE A 253 2.88 12.56 0.95
C ILE A 253 4.03 13.44 0.44
N GLY A 254 4.18 13.61 -0.87
CA GLY A 254 5.15 14.54 -1.46
C GLY A 254 4.89 16.02 -1.14
N LYS A 255 3.64 16.42 -0.87
CA LYS A 255 3.30 17.76 -0.34
C LYS A 255 3.60 17.85 1.15
N LEU A 256 3.22 16.85 1.93
CA LEU A 256 3.45 16.80 3.38
C LEU A 256 4.95 16.80 3.72
N ALA A 257 5.77 16.11 2.94
CA ALA A 257 7.22 16.06 3.07
C ALA A 257 7.92 17.44 2.88
N LYS A 258 7.25 18.43 2.30
CA LYS A 258 7.80 19.78 2.08
C LYS A 258 7.45 20.77 3.19
N ILE A 259 6.58 20.37 4.12
CA ILE A 259 6.19 21.20 5.25
C ILE A 259 7.34 21.13 6.28
N PRO A 260 7.89 22.26 6.74
CA PRO A 260 8.92 22.25 7.78
C PRO A 260 8.33 21.84 9.14
N GLY A 261 9.17 21.35 10.05
CA GLY A 261 8.82 21.01 11.43
C GLY A 261 8.47 19.54 11.68
N ASN A 262 7.61 19.30 12.67
CA ASN A 262 7.16 17.97 13.08
C ASN A 262 5.63 17.93 12.95
N PRO A 263 4.97 16.86 12.44
CA PRO A 263 5.45 15.49 12.22
C PRO A 263 6.06 15.20 10.83
N THR A 264 6.45 16.20 10.07
CA THR A 264 6.64 16.05 8.61
C THR A 264 7.90 15.31 8.20
N LEU A 265 8.87 15.17 9.11
CA LEU A 265 10.01 14.26 8.97
C LEU A 265 9.60 12.81 8.69
N ALA A 266 8.44 12.38 9.23
CA ALA A 266 7.88 11.05 8.99
C ALA A 266 7.48 10.84 7.52
N TYR A 267 7.33 11.91 6.74
CA TYR A 267 7.08 11.83 5.30
C TYR A 267 8.34 12.08 4.47
N GLU A 268 9.15 13.06 4.88
CA GLU A 268 10.34 13.47 4.13
C GLU A 268 11.39 12.36 4.07
N LEU A 269 11.79 11.82 5.23
CA LEU A 269 12.91 10.88 5.31
C LEU A 269 12.57 9.51 4.69
N PRO A 270 11.41 8.89 4.99
CA PRO A 270 10.97 7.71 4.24
C PRO A 270 10.77 8.00 2.75
N GLY A 271 10.32 9.21 2.37
CA GLY A 271 10.21 9.62 0.98
C GLY A 271 11.55 9.61 0.23
N GLN A 272 12.63 10.07 0.87
CA GLN A 272 13.98 9.99 0.30
C GLN A 272 14.44 8.53 0.16
N ALA A 273 14.18 7.69 1.17
CA ALA A 273 14.47 6.26 1.09
C ALA A 273 13.68 5.56 -0.03
N ALA A 274 12.43 5.95 -0.26
CA ALA A 274 11.61 5.43 -1.35
C ALA A 274 12.17 5.82 -2.74
N ALA A 275 12.81 6.99 -2.86
CA ALA A 275 13.49 7.38 -4.09
C ALA A 275 14.71 6.48 -4.41
N GLU A 276 15.42 5.98 -3.41
CA GLU A 276 16.51 5.01 -3.61
C GLU A 276 15.97 3.64 -4.03
N LEU A 277 14.84 3.22 -3.47
CA LEU A 277 14.11 2.03 -3.92
C LEU A 277 13.69 2.17 -5.39
N ASP A 278 13.19 3.34 -5.80
CA ASP A 278 12.83 3.62 -7.20
C ASP A 278 14.03 3.53 -8.15
N GLN A 279 15.20 4.03 -7.74
CA GLN A 279 16.43 3.89 -8.52
C GLN A 279 16.85 2.42 -8.65
N ALA A 280 16.77 1.65 -7.56
CA ALA A 280 17.06 0.22 -7.58
C ALA A 280 16.09 -0.56 -8.49
N LEU A 281 14.82 -0.18 -8.47
CA LEU A 281 13.78 -0.73 -9.33
C LEU A 281 14.06 -0.46 -10.81
N ALA A 282 14.43 0.78 -11.15
CA ALA A 282 14.80 1.17 -12.50
C ALA A 282 16.01 0.36 -12.99
N LYS A 283 17.08 0.29 -12.17
CA LYS A 283 18.28 -0.49 -12.48
C LYS A 283 17.98 -1.98 -12.66
N TRP A 284 17.15 -2.57 -11.80
CA TRP A 284 16.75 -3.97 -11.93
C TRP A 284 16.01 -4.21 -13.25
N THR A 285 15.07 -3.32 -13.59
CA THR A 285 14.28 -3.40 -14.83
C THR A 285 15.15 -3.32 -16.08
N THR A 286 16.14 -2.42 -16.11
CA THR A 286 17.10 -2.30 -17.21
C THR A 286 17.95 -3.56 -17.39
N ASN A 287 18.36 -4.18 -16.29
CA ASN A 287 19.30 -5.30 -16.32
C ASN A 287 18.62 -6.67 -16.48
N HIS A 288 17.30 -6.77 -16.27
CA HIS A 288 16.58 -8.04 -16.28
C HIS A 288 15.41 -8.00 -17.25
N MET A 289 14.26 -7.46 -16.81
CA MET A 289 13.03 -7.43 -17.59
C MET A 289 12.05 -6.39 -17.05
N VAL A 290 11.03 -6.07 -17.84
CA VAL A 290 9.90 -5.26 -17.37
C VAL A 290 9.11 -6.03 -16.30
N LEU A 291 8.73 -5.35 -15.21
CA LEU A 291 8.05 -5.96 -14.07
C LEU A 291 6.70 -6.61 -14.42
N SER A 292 5.98 -6.08 -15.40
CA SER A 292 4.73 -6.68 -15.87
C SER A 292 4.93 -8.08 -16.47
N ASP A 293 6.14 -8.41 -16.92
CA ASP A 293 6.46 -9.73 -17.47
C ASP A 293 6.93 -10.69 -16.39
N LEU A 294 7.66 -10.19 -15.38
CA LEU A 294 8.03 -10.95 -14.18
C LEU A 294 6.81 -11.69 -13.59
N ILE A 295 5.70 -10.97 -13.38
CA ILE A 295 4.49 -11.54 -12.76
C ILE A 295 3.71 -12.50 -13.66
N LYS A 296 4.08 -12.65 -14.94
CA LYS A 296 3.49 -13.62 -15.89
C LYS A 296 4.33 -14.90 -16.04
N LEU A 297 5.55 -14.94 -15.50
CA LEU A 297 6.45 -16.09 -15.60
C LEU A 297 5.87 -17.36 -14.95
N LYS A 298 6.37 -18.53 -15.33
CA LYS A 298 6.03 -19.77 -14.62
C LYS A 298 6.65 -19.76 -13.23
N ASP A 299 6.07 -20.50 -12.29
CA ASP A 299 6.46 -20.44 -10.86
C ASP A 299 7.96 -20.72 -10.64
N LYS A 300 8.56 -21.67 -11.39
CA LYS A 300 10.00 -21.99 -11.33
C LYS A 300 10.92 -20.83 -11.71
N GLU A 301 10.50 -19.98 -12.64
CA GLU A 301 11.28 -18.83 -13.15
C GLU A 301 10.96 -17.55 -12.35
N TYR A 302 9.70 -17.42 -11.93
CA TYR A 302 9.21 -16.28 -11.15
C TYR A 302 9.92 -16.13 -9.80
N GLU A 303 10.03 -17.22 -9.04
CA GLU A 303 10.47 -17.18 -7.65
C GLU A 303 11.91 -16.66 -7.45
N PRO A 304 12.93 -17.11 -8.20
CA PRO A 304 14.28 -16.55 -8.08
C PRO A 304 14.35 -15.07 -8.44
N LEU A 305 13.65 -14.63 -9.49
CA LEU A 305 13.66 -13.24 -9.94
C LEU A 305 12.91 -12.31 -8.98
N LYS A 306 11.79 -12.78 -8.40
CA LYS A 306 11.09 -12.08 -7.31
C LYS A 306 12.04 -11.83 -6.14
N ARG A 307 12.77 -12.86 -5.69
CA ARG A 307 13.73 -12.74 -4.58
C ARG A 307 14.85 -11.77 -4.90
N ASP A 308 15.42 -11.83 -6.10
CA ASP A 308 16.47 -10.88 -6.50
C ASP A 308 15.97 -9.43 -6.50
N LEU A 309 14.78 -9.18 -7.07
CA LEU A 309 14.15 -7.86 -7.07
C LEU A 309 13.99 -7.31 -5.65
N LEU A 310 13.36 -8.08 -4.76
CA LEU A 310 13.11 -7.66 -3.37
C LEU A 310 14.42 -7.41 -2.60
N ARG A 311 15.42 -8.28 -2.78
CA ARG A 311 16.73 -8.13 -2.15
C ARG A 311 17.42 -6.83 -2.58
N ARG A 312 17.37 -6.46 -3.87
CA ARG A 312 18.00 -5.21 -4.32
C ARG A 312 17.30 -3.97 -3.80
N MET A 313 15.98 -4.01 -3.67
CA MET A 313 15.22 -2.92 -3.08
C MET A 313 15.56 -2.75 -1.59
N ASP A 314 15.64 -3.85 -0.85
CA ASP A 314 16.09 -3.89 0.54
C ASP A 314 17.51 -3.33 0.72
N GLU A 315 18.47 -3.79 -0.10
CA GLU A 315 19.85 -3.31 -0.09
C GLU A 315 19.93 -1.79 -0.37
N ALA A 316 19.16 -1.29 -1.33
CA ALA A 316 19.16 0.14 -1.66
C ALA A 316 18.70 0.99 -0.47
N VAL A 317 17.57 0.62 0.14
CA VAL A 317 17.02 1.32 1.30
C VAL A 317 17.97 1.20 2.51
N SER A 318 18.37 -0.01 2.88
CA SER A 318 19.24 -0.22 4.05
C SER A 318 20.61 0.46 3.89
N ASN A 319 21.20 0.49 2.70
CA ASN A 319 22.45 1.23 2.44
C ASN A 319 22.25 2.74 2.53
N PHE A 320 21.12 3.27 2.03
CA PHE A 320 20.77 4.68 2.19
C PHE A 320 20.69 5.07 3.67
N ILE A 321 20.01 4.28 4.49
CA ILE A 321 19.88 4.56 5.93
C ILE A 321 21.24 4.50 6.63
N LYS A 322 22.09 3.50 6.30
CA LYS A 322 23.41 3.33 6.94
C LYS A 322 24.42 4.43 6.60
N ARG A 323 24.38 4.97 5.37
CA ARG A 323 25.40 5.90 4.86
C ARG A 323 25.11 7.37 5.16
N ASN A 324 23.89 7.71 5.56
CA ASN A 324 23.47 9.09 5.77
C ASN A 324 23.32 9.39 7.26
N ASP A 325 23.83 10.55 7.68
CA ASP A 325 23.56 11.11 9.00
C ASP A 325 22.43 12.15 8.90
N PHE A 326 21.30 11.83 9.53
CA PHE A 326 20.11 12.68 9.53
C PHE A 326 20.09 13.70 10.69
N THR A 327 21.09 13.70 11.57
CA THR A 327 21.11 14.50 12.81
C THR A 327 20.94 15.99 12.56
N ALA A 328 21.64 16.54 11.56
CA ALA A 328 21.57 17.96 11.23
C ALA A 328 20.16 18.37 10.76
N LEU A 329 19.53 17.54 9.90
CA LEU A 329 18.18 17.79 9.41
C LEU A 329 17.16 17.72 10.55
N VAL A 330 17.23 16.67 11.38
CA VAL A 330 16.34 16.51 12.54
C VAL A 330 16.46 17.68 13.51
N LYS A 331 17.69 18.12 13.82
CA LYS A 331 17.93 19.29 14.67
C LYS A 331 17.30 20.55 14.09
N THR A 332 17.41 20.74 12.77
CA THR A 332 16.84 21.88 12.06
C THR A 332 15.31 21.88 12.14
N GLN A 333 14.66 20.74 11.89
CA GLN A 333 13.20 20.64 11.97
C GLN A 333 12.68 20.78 13.41
N LYS A 334 13.38 20.23 14.40
CA LYS A 334 13.05 20.43 15.83
C LYS A 334 13.16 21.92 16.22
N ALA A 335 14.21 22.60 15.75
CA ALA A 335 14.39 24.03 16.00
C ALA A 335 13.28 24.87 15.34
N TYR A 336 12.86 24.51 14.12
CA TYR A 336 11.73 25.15 13.46
C TYR A 336 10.43 25.02 14.29
N GLU A 337 10.10 23.82 14.77
CA GLU A 337 8.90 23.58 15.58
C GLU A 337 8.92 24.34 16.91
N ALA A 338 10.10 24.47 17.54
CA ALA A 338 10.25 25.22 18.78
C ALA A 338 9.95 26.72 18.60
N VAL A 339 10.27 27.28 17.43
CA VAL A 339 10.00 28.70 17.10
C VAL A 339 8.59 28.89 16.52
N ASN A 340 8.01 27.86 15.91
CA ASN A 340 6.72 27.91 15.20
C ASN A 340 5.74 26.84 15.72
N PRO A 341 5.43 26.82 17.03
CA PRO A 341 4.65 25.75 17.61
C PRO A 341 3.30 25.62 16.94
N ARG A 342 2.93 24.40 16.53
CA ARG A 342 1.67 24.06 15.85
C ARG A 342 1.52 24.58 14.41
N THR A 343 2.46 25.35 13.87
CA THR A 343 2.36 25.81 12.47
C THR A 343 2.37 24.62 11.51
N SER A 344 3.24 23.64 11.76
CA SER A 344 3.37 22.44 10.94
C SER A 344 2.10 21.57 10.96
N ILE A 345 1.48 21.36 12.13
CA ILE A 345 0.23 20.58 12.21
C ILE A 345 -0.93 21.28 11.49
N VAL A 346 -1.02 22.61 11.55
CA VAL A 346 -2.02 23.37 10.79
C VAL A 346 -1.80 23.19 9.29
N GLN A 347 -0.56 23.32 8.81
CA GLN A 347 -0.23 23.13 7.40
C GLN A 347 -0.48 21.68 6.93
N VAL A 348 -0.21 20.68 7.77
CA VAL A 348 -0.55 19.27 7.51
C VAL A 348 -2.06 19.11 7.37
N ASN A 349 -2.84 19.65 8.29
CA ASN A 349 -4.30 19.59 8.25
C ASN A 349 -4.87 20.28 7.01
N THR A 350 -4.37 21.47 6.66
CA THR A 350 -4.74 22.16 5.42
C THR A 350 -4.37 21.34 4.18
N THR A 351 -3.20 20.69 4.17
CA THR A 351 -2.78 19.83 3.07
C THR A 351 -3.63 18.57 2.98
N ASN A 352 -4.10 18.00 4.10
CA ASN A 352 -5.05 16.89 4.09
C ASN A 352 -6.43 17.31 3.58
N GLN A 353 -6.85 18.56 3.78
CA GLN A 353 -8.10 19.07 3.19
C GLN A 353 -8.06 19.09 1.66
N TRP A 354 -6.88 19.19 1.03
CA TRP A 354 -6.74 19.05 -0.43
C TRP A 354 -7.24 17.69 -0.94
N LEU A 355 -7.15 16.60 -0.16
CA LEU A 355 -7.73 15.31 -0.58
C LEU A 355 -9.24 15.43 -0.86
N LYS A 356 -9.96 16.22 -0.06
CA LYS A 356 -11.40 16.41 -0.23
C LYS A 356 -11.74 17.07 -1.57
N THR A 357 -10.82 17.87 -2.13
CA THR A 357 -11.05 18.60 -3.40
C THR A 357 -10.76 17.76 -4.64
N VAL A 358 -10.00 16.68 -4.51
CA VAL A 358 -9.61 15.78 -5.62
C VAL A 358 -10.37 14.43 -5.60
N ASN A 359 -11.37 14.29 -4.74
CA ASN A 359 -12.22 13.11 -4.66
C ASN A 359 -13.09 12.95 -5.92
N LEU A 360 -12.99 11.80 -6.59
CA LEU A 360 -13.72 11.47 -7.81
C LEU A 360 -15.18 11.11 -7.57
N GLU A 361 -15.55 10.69 -6.35
CA GLU A 361 -16.91 10.25 -6.03
C GLU A 361 -17.83 11.36 -5.52
N GLY A 362 -17.33 12.61 -5.47
CA GLY A 362 -18.17 13.80 -5.55
C GLY A 362 -19.43 13.79 -4.66
N ARG A 363 -19.33 13.37 -3.40
CA ARG A 363 -20.28 13.81 -2.37
C ARG A 363 -19.56 14.88 -1.57
N ARG A 364 -20.12 16.09 -1.53
CA ARG A 364 -19.68 17.10 -0.56
C ARG A 364 -19.73 16.45 0.83
N PRO A 365 -18.69 16.57 1.66
CA PRO A 365 -18.72 16.02 3.01
C PRO A 365 -19.93 16.59 3.74
N VAL A 366 -20.76 15.73 4.31
CA VAL A 366 -21.55 16.13 5.48
C VAL A 366 -20.50 16.28 6.58
N LEU A 367 -20.12 17.52 6.88
CA LEU A 367 -19.32 17.82 8.05
C LEU A 367 -20.05 17.21 9.24
N ALA A 368 -19.37 16.34 9.99
CA ALA A 368 -19.88 15.96 11.30
C ALA A 368 -20.03 17.26 12.09
N SER A 369 -21.20 17.48 12.67
CA SER A 369 -21.64 18.73 13.30
C SER A 369 -20.87 19.12 14.57
N GLY A 370 -19.61 18.69 14.71
CA GLY A 370 -18.68 19.06 15.78
C GLY A 370 -17.35 19.65 15.28
N ASP A 371 -17.06 19.62 13.97
CA ASP A 371 -15.81 20.19 13.43
C ASP A 371 -15.89 21.71 13.16
N ASP A 372 -17.11 22.28 13.14
CA ASP A 372 -17.32 23.72 12.92
C ASP A 372 -16.94 24.56 14.15
N GLU A 373 -17.09 24.03 15.37
CA GLU A 373 -16.65 24.72 16.60
C GLU A 373 -15.12 24.82 16.67
N ALA A 374 -14.41 23.73 16.35
CA ALA A 374 -12.95 23.74 16.28
C ALA A 374 -12.41 24.66 15.17
N PHE A 375 -13.13 24.80 14.05
CA PHE A 375 -12.76 25.69 12.95
C PHE A 375 -13.05 27.18 13.25
N GLU A 376 -14.14 27.48 13.96
CA GLU A 376 -14.42 28.86 14.40
C GLU A 376 -13.58 29.28 15.60
N GLU A 377 -13.22 28.37 16.50
CA GLU A 377 -12.20 28.61 17.53
C GLU A 377 -10.80 28.81 16.91
N PHE A 378 -10.49 28.13 15.81
CA PHE A 378 -9.29 28.36 15.01
C PHE A 378 -9.27 29.77 14.40
N ARG A 379 -10.38 30.25 13.82
CA ARG A 379 -10.48 31.62 13.29
C ARG A 379 -10.23 32.70 14.34
N LYS A 380 -10.67 32.46 15.58
CA LYS A 380 -10.50 33.39 16.70
C LYS A 380 -9.07 33.45 17.24
N ASN A 381 -8.27 32.39 17.01
CA ASN A 381 -6.91 32.25 17.55
C ASN A 381 -5.79 32.52 16.53
N VAL A 382 -6.11 32.81 15.27
CA VAL A 382 -5.12 33.26 14.27
C VAL A 382 -4.88 34.76 14.43
N ALA A 383 -3.60 35.15 14.58
CA ALA A 383 -3.22 36.54 14.76
C ALA A 383 -3.76 37.45 13.64
N PRO A 384 -4.28 38.66 13.96
CA PRO A 384 -4.75 39.60 12.94
C PRO A 384 -3.64 39.89 11.93
N GLY A 385 -3.85 39.51 10.66
CA GLY A 385 -2.90 39.75 9.57
C GLY A 385 -2.33 38.51 8.88
N THR A 386 -2.60 37.29 9.37
CA THR A 386 -2.22 36.07 8.65
C THR A 386 -3.08 35.91 7.39
N LYS A 387 -2.48 36.11 6.21
CA LYS A 387 -3.13 35.81 4.92
C LYS A 387 -3.34 34.29 4.82
N VAL A 388 -4.57 33.85 5.06
CA VAL A 388 -5.01 32.52 4.60
C VAL A 388 -5.00 32.55 3.08
N LEU A 389 -4.12 31.74 2.47
CA LEU A 389 -4.08 31.57 1.01
C LEU A 389 -5.45 31.06 0.55
N LYS A 390 -6.15 31.87 -0.25
CA LYS A 390 -7.34 31.43 -0.98
C LYS A 390 -6.90 30.46 -2.07
N PHE A 391 -7.44 29.24 -2.05
CA PHE A 391 -7.39 28.27 -3.14
C PHE A 391 -8.82 27.89 -3.54
#